data_AF-A0A327ZJX8-F1
#
_entry.id   AF-A0A327ZJX8-F1
#
_cell.length_a   1.000
_cell.length_b   1.000
_cell.length_c   1.000
_cell.angle_alpha   90.00
_cell.angle_beta   90.00
_cell.angle_gamma   90.00
#
_symmetry.space_group_name_H-M   'P 1'
#
loop_
_entity.id
_entity.type
_entity.pdbx_description
1 polymer ?
#
loop_
_entity_poly.entity_id
_entity_poly.type
_entity_poly.pdbx_seq_one_letter_code
_entity_poly.pdbx_strand_id
1 'polypeptide(L)'
;MTVTESYKKLTQLNLKQDKLLREALQCAEHGLYRSAHVTAFAAFMDYIHEWIVTDATRLGLIQKSYPTWNVNQAADLREQKDHTLFEVLKRQGLITNATMKALHGLLAKRNECAHPADYEPGINDTLGYLDEMIKRISALGA
;
A
#
# COMPACT_ATOMS: atom_id res chain seq x y z
N MET A 1 -17.23 -9.18 -1.83
CA MET A 1 -16.16 -9.32 -2.83
C MET A 1 -15.58 -10.71 -2.72
N THR A 2 -15.39 -11.41 -3.84
CA THR A 2 -14.75 -12.73 -3.90
C THR A 2 -13.27 -12.60 -4.29
N VAL A 3 -12.50 -13.66 -4.07
CA VAL A 3 -11.10 -13.75 -4.56
C VAL A 3 -11.05 -13.56 -6.09
N THR A 4 -11.96 -14.22 -6.83
CA THR A 4 -12.08 -14.10 -8.29
C THR A 4 -12.36 -12.66 -8.75
N GLU A 5 -13.20 -11.93 -8.03
CA GLU A 5 -13.46 -10.50 -8.31
C GLU A 5 -12.22 -9.63 -8.06
N SER A 6 -11.40 -9.97 -7.06
CA SER A 6 -10.17 -9.25 -6.73
C SER A 6 -9.15 -9.35 -7.86
N TYR A 7 -9.00 -10.54 -8.46
CA TYR A 7 -8.10 -10.75 -9.60
C TYR A 7 -8.45 -9.89 -10.83
N LYS A 8 -9.74 -9.62 -11.08
CA LYS A 8 -10.17 -8.83 -12.25
C LYS A 8 -9.82 -7.34 -12.12
N LYS A 9 -9.59 -6.84 -10.91
CA LYS A 9 -9.29 -5.42 -10.64
C LYS A 9 -7.80 -5.05 -10.79
N LEU A 10 -6.94 -5.99 -11.18
CA LEU A 10 -5.47 -5.85 -11.21
C LEU A 10 -4.89 -5.02 -12.39
N THR A 11 -5.72 -4.35 -13.20
CA THR A 11 -5.28 -3.74 -14.47
C THR A 11 -4.34 -2.53 -14.36
N GLN A 12 -4.08 -2.03 -13.16
CA GLN A 12 -3.24 -0.85 -12.90
C GLN A 12 -1.88 -1.16 -12.26
N LEU A 13 -1.58 -2.43 -12.02
CA LEU A 13 -0.36 -2.84 -11.33
C LEU A 13 0.75 -3.21 -12.31
N ASN A 14 2.00 -2.95 -11.93
CA ASN A 14 3.15 -3.54 -12.62
C ASN A 14 3.26 -5.04 -12.30
N LEU A 15 4.11 -5.77 -13.05
CA LEU A 15 4.27 -7.22 -12.89
C LEU A 15 4.64 -7.66 -11.46
N LYS A 16 5.43 -6.85 -10.74
CA LYS A 16 5.84 -7.15 -9.37
C LYS A 16 4.67 -6.98 -8.40
N GLN A 17 3.93 -5.88 -8.53
CA GLN A 17 2.77 -5.55 -7.70
C GLN A 17 1.63 -6.55 -7.93
N ASP A 18 1.37 -6.91 -9.19
CA ASP A 18 0.43 -7.98 -9.55
C ASP A 18 0.86 -9.27 -8.85
N LYS A 19 2.10 -9.73 -9.04
CA LYS A 19 2.61 -10.94 -8.39
C LYS A 19 2.41 -10.92 -6.87
N LEU A 20 2.78 -9.83 -6.19
CA LEU A 20 2.60 -9.71 -4.73
C LEU A 20 1.12 -9.74 -4.32
N LEU A 21 0.22 -9.12 -5.07
CA LEU A 21 -1.20 -9.17 -4.73
C LEU A 21 -1.79 -10.58 -4.98
N ARG A 22 -1.32 -11.28 -6.01
CA ARG A 22 -1.68 -12.70 -6.23
C ARG A 22 -1.18 -13.59 -5.08
N GLU A 23 0.05 -13.39 -4.62
CA GLU A 23 0.60 -14.11 -3.46
C GLU A 23 -0.22 -13.82 -2.19
N ALA A 24 -0.67 -12.58 -2.00
CA ALA A 24 -1.57 -12.23 -0.91
C ALA A 24 -2.94 -12.93 -1.00
N LEU A 25 -3.52 -13.03 -2.20
CA LEU A 25 -4.75 -13.78 -2.43
C LEU A 25 -4.55 -15.28 -2.16
N GLN A 26 -3.44 -15.85 -2.60
CA GLN A 26 -3.08 -17.25 -2.30
C GLN A 26 -2.93 -17.49 -0.79
N CYS A 27 -2.34 -16.54 -0.05
CA CYS A 27 -2.30 -16.61 1.41
C CYS A 27 -3.71 -16.69 2.00
N ALA A 28 -4.63 -15.84 1.53
CA ALA A 28 -6.02 -15.84 1.99
C ALA A 28 -6.74 -17.16 1.66
N GLU A 29 -6.53 -17.73 0.47
CA GLU A 29 -7.08 -19.02 0.05
C GLU A 29 -6.63 -20.18 0.96
N HIS A 30 -5.42 -20.12 1.49
CA HIS A 30 -4.83 -21.15 2.36
C HIS A 30 -4.99 -20.85 3.86
N GLY A 31 -5.79 -19.85 4.24
CA GLY A 31 -6.01 -19.49 5.65
C GLY A 31 -4.85 -18.73 6.30
N LEU A 32 -3.85 -18.29 5.53
CA LEU A 32 -2.69 -17.53 6.00
C LEU A 32 -3.01 -16.03 6.05
N TYR A 33 -4.03 -15.65 6.82
CA TYR A 33 -4.64 -14.33 6.78
C TYR A 33 -3.71 -13.18 7.20
N ARG A 34 -2.87 -13.40 8.21
CA ARG A 34 -1.86 -12.40 8.62
C ARG A 34 -0.84 -12.15 7.51
N SER A 35 -0.36 -13.22 6.87
CA SER A 35 0.55 -13.13 5.74
C SER A 35 -0.10 -12.42 4.55
N ALA A 36 -1.38 -12.67 4.29
CA ALA A 36 -2.13 -11.97 3.25
C ALA A 36 -2.12 -10.44 3.44
N HIS A 37 -2.33 -9.96 4.67
CA HIS A 37 -2.28 -8.52 4.97
C HIS A 37 -0.88 -7.95 4.75
N VAL A 38 0.17 -8.62 5.25
CA VAL A 38 1.56 -8.15 5.14
C VAL A 38 2.01 -8.10 3.67
N THR A 39 1.75 -9.17 2.91
CA THR A 39 2.15 -9.27 1.50
C THR A 39 1.40 -8.26 0.63
N ALA A 40 0.09 -8.09 0.85
CA ALA A 40 -0.69 -7.13 0.08
C ALA A 40 -0.28 -5.68 0.38
N PHE A 41 0.04 -5.36 1.64
CA PHE A 41 0.54 -4.05 1.99
C PHE A 41 1.91 -3.77 1.37
N ALA A 42 2.77 -4.79 1.23
CA ALA A 42 4.03 -4.63 0.52
C ALA A 42 3.81 -4.30 -0.97
N ALA A 43 2.85 -4.93 -1.63
CA ALA A 43 2.44 -4.59 -3.01
C ALA A 43 1.94 -3.14 -3.09
N PHE A 44 1.12 -2.73 -2.13
CA PHE A 44 0.54 -1.40 -2.03
C PHE A 44 1.60 -0.30 -1.83
N MET A 45 2.58 -0.52 -0.96
CA MET A 45 3.67 0.43 -0.75
C MET A 45 4.59 0.52 -1.97
N ASP A 46 4.87 -0.59 -2.64
CA ASP A 46 5.61 -0.57 -3.91
C ASP A 46 4.87 0.27 -4.96
N TYR A 47 3.54 0.15 -5.04
CA TYR A 47 2.72 1.01 -5.88
C TYR A 47 2.84 2.49 -5.50
N ILE A 48 2.72 2.86 -4.22
CA ILE A 48 2.87 4.26 -3.78
C ILE A 48 4.25 4.81 -4.13
N HIS A 49 5.31 4.03 -3.94
CA HIS A 49 6.67 4.48 -4.24
C HIS A 49 6.85 4.72 -5.75
N GLU A 50 6.40 3.79 -6.59
CA GLU A 50 6.41 3.94 -8.05
C GLU A 50 5.54 5.12 -8.48
N TRP A 51 4.35 5.24 -7.92
CA TRP A 51 3.44 6.36 -8.15
C TRP A 51 4.18 7.68 -7.93
N ILE A 52 4.85 7.86 -6.78
CA ILE A 52 5.63 9.08 -6.49
C ILE A 52 6.71 9.36 -7.54
N VAL A 53 7.57 8.37 -7.85
CA VAL A 53 8.78 8.62 -8.64
C VAL A 53 8.54 8.70 -10.14
N THR A 54 7.45 8.10 -10.63
CA THR A 54 7.08 8.12 -12.06
C THR A 54 6.56 9.48 -12.54
N ASP A 55 6.33 10.43 -11.63
CA ASP A 55 5.92 11.79 -11.95
C ASP A 55 6.85 12.81 -11.28
N ALA A 56 7.58 13.53 -12.13
CA ALA A 56 8.56 14.51 -11.71
C ALA A 56 7.97 15.66 -10.86
N THR A 57 6.68 15.98 -11.03
CA THR A 57 6.00 17.00 -10.22
C THR A 57 5.83 16.51 -8.79
N ARG A 58 5.35 15.28 -8.62
CA ARG A 58 5.12 14.66 -7.30
C ARG A 58 6.44 14.45 -6.56
N LEU A 59 7.43 13.90 -7.25
CA LEU A 59 8.79 13.75 -6.71
C LEU A 59 9.42 15.11 -6.35
N GLY A 60 9.29 16.11 -7.23
CA GLY A 60 9.85 17.45 -7.02
C GLY A 60 9.28 18.16 -5.79
N LEU A 61 7.98 18.02 -5.51
CA LEU A 61 7.35 18.56 -4.28
C LEU A 61 7.94 17.93 -3.01
N ILE A 62 8.17 16.62 -3.02
CA ILE A 62 8.76 15.90 -1.90
C ILE A 62 10.22 16.32 -1.72
N GLN A 63 11.04 16.26 -2.78
CA GLN A 63 12.46 16.61 -2.69
C GLN A 63 12.71 18.06 -2.28
N LYS A 64 11.86 19.00 -2.74
CA LYS A 64 11.97 20.41 -2.32
C LYS A 64 11.75 20.59 -0.82
N SER A 65 10.81 19.86 -0.24
CA SER A 65 10.46 19.97 1.19
C SER A 65 11.30 19.06 2.10
N TYR A 66 11.88 17.99 1.53
CA TYR A 66 12.66 16.97 2.22
C TYR A 66 13.95 16.69 1.44
N PRO A 67 14.87 17.66 1.33
CA PRO A 67 16.06 17.54 0.48
C PRO A 67 17.04 16.46 0.93
N THR A 68 16.93 15.97 2.17
CA THR A 68 17.79 14.90 2.70
C THR A 68 17.33 13.49 2.31
N TRP A 69 16.15 13.33 1.69
CA TRP A 69 15.60 12.01 1.34
C TRP A 69 16.22 11.37 0.10
N ASN A 70 17.09 12.06 -0.64
CA ASN A 70 17.92 11.51 -1.74
C ASN A 70 17.22 10.50 -2.67
N VAL A 71 15.99 10.79 -3.10
CA VAL A 71 15.14 9.84 -3.84
C VAL A 71 15.37 9.95 -5.35
N ASN A 72 15.97 8.94 -5.98
CA ASN A 72 16.15 8.84 -7.44
C ASN A 72 15.26 7.77 -8.06
N GLN A 73 14.90 6.73 -7.29
CA GLN A 73 14.08 5.60 -7.72
C GLN A 73 13.14 5.17 -6.59
N ALA A 74 12.11 4.40 -6.93
CA ALA A 74 11.09 3.93 -5.97
C ALA A 74 11.67 3.17 -4.78
N ALA A 75 12.79 2.46 -4.99
CA ALA A 75 13.46 1.71 -3.94
C ALA A 75 14.03 2.60 -2.81
N ASP A 76 14.43 3.83 -3.12
CA ASP A 76 15.06 4.75 -2.15
C ASP A 76 14.05 5.21 -1.09
N LEU A 77 12.76 5.23 -1.42
CA LEU A 77 11.67 5.57 -0.48
C LEU A 77 11.48 4.52 0.63
N ARG A 78 12.02 3.30 0.47
CA ARG A 78 11.93 2.23 1.50
C ARG A 78 12.71 2.56 2.77
N GLU A 79 13.64 3.51 2.71
CA GLU A 79 14.36 3.99 3.90
C GLU A 79 13.46 4.85 4.81
N GLN A 80 12.35 5.36 4.26
CA GLN A 80 11.41 6.18 4.99
C GLN A 80 10.35 5.31 5.69
N LYS A 81 9.98 5.69 6.91
CA LYS A 81 8.89 5.00 7.61
C LYS A 81 7.56 5.28 6.89
N ASP A 82 6.76 4.25 6.65
CA ASP A 82 5.46 4.36 5.97
C ASP A 82 4.57 5.46 6.55
N HIS A 83 4.47 5.53 7.88
CA HIS A 83 3.67 6.57 8.56
C HIS A 83 4.15 7.98 8.20
N THR A 84 5.48 8.17 8.14
CA THR A 84 6.08 9.47 7.81
C THR A 84 5.81 9.80 6.36
N LEU A 85 5.95 8.83 5.45
CA LEU A 85 5.67 9.03 4.04
C LEU A 85 4.23 9.51 3.81
N PHE A 86 3.24 8.92 4.47
CA PHE A 86 1.84 9.34 4.34
C PHE A 86 1.58 10.78 4.81
N GLU A 87 2.20 11.18 5.94
CA GLU A 87 2.13 12.56 6.43
C GLU A 87 2.79 13.53 5.45
N VAL A 88 3.92 13.15 4.84
CA VAL A 88 4.58 13.93 3.80
C VAL A 88 3.68 14.12 2.59
N LEU A 89 3.08 13.04 2.07
CA LEU A 89 2.16 13.11 0.93
C LEU A 89 1.01 14.08 1.20
N LYS A 90 0.39 14.02 2.38
CA LYS A 90 -0.67 14.94 2.78
C LYS A 90 -0.18 16.37 2.89
N ARG A 91 1.00 16.59 3.50
CA ARG A 91 1.57 17.92 3.68
C ARG A 91 1.91 18.61 2.36
N GLN A 92 2.29 17.83 1.34
CA GLN A 92 2.54 18.33 -0.02
C GLN A 92 1.26 18.48 -0.85
N GLY A 93 0.08 18.19 -0.29
CA GLY A 93 -1.19 18.26 -1.01
C GLY A 93 -1.38 17.16 -2.05
N LEU A 94 -0.55 16.11 -2.03
CA LEU A 94 -0.62 14.98 -2.97
C LEU A 94 -1.77 14.02 -2.64
N ILE A 95 -2.19 13.99 -1.38
CA ILE A 95 -3.36 13.24 -0.93
C ILE A 95 -4.17 14.09 0.06
N THR A 96 -5.46 13.76 0.19
CA THR A 96 -6.33 14.40 1.18
C THR A 96 -6.04 13.91 2.60
N ASN A 97 -6.48 14.68 3.60
CA ASN A 97 -6.43 14.24 5.00
C ASN A 97 -7.25 12.95 5.25
N ALA A 98 -8.37 12.77 4.53
CA ALA A 98 -9.16 11.56 4.62
C ALA A 98 -8.40 10.34 4.08
N THR A 99 -7.73 10.50 2.94
CA THR A 99 -6.86 9.46 2.36
C THR A 99 -5.76 9.09 3.34
N MET A 100 -5.03 10.07 3.88
CA MET A 100 -3.96 9.83 4.86
C MET A 100 -4.43 9.01 6.08
N LYS A 101 -5.58 9.35 6.66
CA LYS A 101 -6.17 8.59 7.78
C LYS A 101 -6.51 7.15 7.39
N ALA A 102 -7.03 6.93 6.19
CA ALA A 102 -7.29 5.58 5.69
C ALA A 102 -5.99 4.78 5.53
N LEU A 103 -4.92 5.38 5.01
CA LEU A 103 -3.61 4.73 4.87
C LEU A 103 -3.01 4.36 6.23
N HIS A 104 -3.11 5.23 7.22
CA HIS A 104 -2.69 4.91 8.59
C HIS A 104 -3.50 3.76 9.20
N GLY A 105 -4.80 3.68 8.93
CA GLY A 105 -5.63 2.54 9.34
C GLY A 105 -5.16 1.23 8.71
N LEU A 106 -4.83 1.24 7.41
CA LEU A 106 -4.29 0.08 6.71
C LEU A 106 -2.93 -0.36 7.27
N LEU A 107 -2.06 0.61 7.58
CA LEU A 107 -0.76 0.38 8.21
C LEU A 107 -0.90 -0.22 9.61
N ALA A 108 -1.83 0.29 10.42
CA ALA A 108 -2.10 -0.25 11.75
C ALA A 108 -2.50 -1.72 11.69
N LYS A 109 -3.43 -2.09 10.79
CA LYS A 109 -3.86 -3.47 10.58
C LYS A 109 -2.73 -4.38 10.08
N ARG A 110 -1.87 -3.87 9.19
CA ARG A 110 -0.66 -4.58 8.77
C ARG A 110 0.27 -4.83 9.94
N ASN A 111 0.49 -3.82 10.80
CA ASN A 111 1.38 -3.92 11.95
C ASN A 111 0.87 -4.96 12.97
N GLU A 112 -0.44 -4.98 13.24
CA GLU A 112 -1.06 -6.04 14.07
C GLU A 112 -0.77 -7.44 13.49
N CYS A 113 -0.80 -7.60 12.17
CA CYS A 113 -0.50 -8.87 11.52
C CYS A 113 1.00 -9.22 11.52
N ALA A 114 1.89 -8.23 11.45
CA ALA A 114 3.35 -8.42 11.32
C ALA A 114 4.06 -8.61 12.66
N HIS A 115 3.50 -8.10 13.75
CA HIS A 115 4.05 -8.21 15.11
C HIS A 115 3.42 -9.36 15.88
N PRO A 116 4.05 -9.87 16.96
CA PRO A 116 3.46 -10.88 17.84
C PRO A 116 2.34 -10.25 18.69
N ALA A 117 1.24 -9.89 18.04
CA ALA A 117 0.00 -9.45 18.67
C ALA A 117 -1.02 -10.60 18.66
N ASP A 118 -2.01 -10.51 19.55
CA ASP A 118 -3.13 -11.46 19.63
C ASP A 118 -4.18 -11.26 18.52
N TYR A 119 -3.91 -10.36 17.56
CA TYR A 119 -4.81 -10.11 16.45
C TYR A 119 -4.73 -11.24 15.42
N GLU A 120 -5.86 -11.93 15.24
CA GLU A 120 -6.02 -13.01 14.28
C GLU A 120 -7.17 -12.70 13.32
N PRO A 121 -6.88 -12.12 12.14
CA PRO A 121 -7.92 -11.76 11.18
C PRO A 121 -8.57 -13.01 10.57
N GLY A 122 -9.87 -12.95 10.31
CA GLY A 122 -10.58 -13.97 9.54
C GLY A 122 -10.57 -13.71 8.03
N ILE A 123 -11.23 -14.59 7.28
CA ILE A 123 -11.38 -14.44 5.82
C ILE A 123 -12.09 -13.14 5.43
N ASN A 124 -13.13 -12.74 6.17
CA ASN A 124 -13.90 -11.53 5.86
C ASN A 124 -13.08 -10.26 6.10
N ASP A 125 -12.32 -10.21 7.20
CA ASP A 125 -11.40 -9.10 7.49
C ASP A 125 -10.34 -8.98 6.39
N THR A 126 -9.79 -10.12 5.98
CA THR A 126 -8.76 -10.19 4.94
C THR A 126 -9.28 -9.73 3.59
N LEU A 127 -10.45 -10.21 3.15
CA LEU A 127 -11.05 -9.77 1.89
C LEU A 127 -11.43 -8.29 1.93
N GLY A 128 -11.92 -7.79 3.07
CA GLY A 128 -12.19 -6.36 3.28
C GLY A 128 -10.92 -5.51 3.17
N TYR A 129 -9.83 -5.95 3.79
CA TYR A 129 -8.53 -5.30 3.74
C TYR A 129 -7.97 -5.24 2.30
N LEU A 130 -8.05 -6.35 1.57
CA LEU A 130 -7.63 -6.42 0.16
C LEU A 130 -8.48 -5.52 -0.75
N ASP A 131 -9.81 -5.53 -0.60
CA ASP A 131 -10.70 -4.64 -1.39
C ASP A 131 -10.36 -3.18 -1.16
N GLU A 132 -10.12 -2.82 0.10
CA GLU A 132 -9.81 -1.47 0.49
C GLU A 132 -8.48 -1.01 -0.12
N MET A 133 -7.42 -1.81 -0.08
CA MET A 133 -6.16 -1.49 -0.75
C MET A 133 -6.34 -1.31 -2.26
N ILE A 134 -7.06 -2.21 -2.93
CA ILE A 134 -7.32 -2.09 -4.37
C ILE A 134 -8.05 -0.77 -4.69
N LYS A 135 -9.06 -0.40 -3.89
CA LYS A 135 -9.73 0.90 -4.05
C LYS A 135 -8.78 2.07 -3.87
N ARG A 136 -7.83 2.00 -2.92
CA ARG A 136 -6.84 3.06 -2.71
C ARG A 136 -5.87 3.17 -3.88
N ILE A 137 -5.42 2.06 -4.46
CA ILE A 137 -4.61 2.04 -5.68
C ILE A 137 -5.37 2.72 -6.82
N SER A 138 -6.62 2.31 -7.06
CA SER A 138 -7.42 2.89 -8.14
C SER A 138 -7.74 4.36 -7.95
N ALA A 139 -7.91 4.82 -6.72
CA ALA A 139 -8.12 6.24 -6.42
C ALA A 139 -6.86 7.10 -6.60
N LEU A 140 -5.66 6.52 -6.50
CA LEU A 140 -4.39 7.22 -6.75
C LEU A 140 -4.02 7.21 -8.23
N GLY A 141 -4.40 6.18 -8.98
CA GLY A 141 -4.13 6.04 -10.41
C GLY A 141 -5.14 6.71 -11.35
N ALA A 142 -6.25 7.24 -10.81
CA ALA A 142 -7.24 8.04 -11.54
C ALA A 142 -6.86 9.52 -11.52
#